data_AF-A0A660LXQ3-F1
#
_entry.id   AF-A0A660LXQ3-F1
#
_cell.length_a   1.000
_cell.length_b   1.000
_cell.length_c   1.000
_cell.angle_alpha   90.00
_cell.angle_beta   90.00
_cell.angle_gamma   90.00
#
_symmetry.space_group_name_H-M   'P 1'
#
loop_
_entity.id
_entity.type
_entity.pdbx_description
1 polymer ?
#
loop_
_entity_poly.entity_id
_entity_poly.type
_entity_poly.pdbx_seq_one_letter_code
_entity_poly.pdbx_strand_id
1 'polypeptide(L)'
;MNKDVIYIDTEDDITTIISKIKASKERIIALVPPRRIGVLQSAVNIRLLARAANSVDKRIVLITNDTVLAGLAATAKIPVAKTLQSKPEIAEIPALKIDDENDVIDGGKLAVGDMADAAKKPASKGDAAIDSAIAAADKKEPKAINTLKSMVKKPKVPDFNMFRKKFLLIGGGALLFIVFLVWAIWFAPHATVVISAKTTSTTVSEAVSLSEGASTDAKAKVIKSIKKELAKEVSVEFAATGKKNVGEKAKGVVNFKNSSPSSITIASGTILKNSGLSYTLNSSVTVPGATLGWSCPGRTCAGSASGTITAAEGGAQYNAATGSMSISVDDISASLRSATSGGTDKTATVVTAGDIEAAKSKLGEQKVEGLKEKLASSFGGSAKVIVECYAESRSNPSPSVAVDGEAT
;
A
#
# COMPACT_ATOMS: atom_id res chain seq x y z
N MET A 1 17.81 30.30 36.48
CA MET A 1 17.37 29.70 35.20
C MET A 1 15.99 30.25 34.91
N ASN A 2 15.90 31.23 34.03
CA ASN A 2 14.61 31.79 33.65
C ASN A 2 13.87 30.79 32.76
N LYS A 3 12.54 30.78 32.89
CA LYS A 3 11.62 30.02 32.04
C LYS A 3 10.55 31.00 31.60
N ASP A 4 10.24 31.03 30.31
CA ASP A 4 9.10 31.79 29.80
C ASP A 4 7.85 30.91 29.79
N VAL A 5 6.69 31.47 30.10
CA VAL A 5 5.42 30.73 30.21
C VAL A 5 4.46 31.26 29.15
N ILE A 6 4.24 30.46 28.11
CA ILE A 6 3.36 30.80 27.01
C ILE A 6 2.05 30.06 27.19
N TYR A 7 1.00 30.81 27.51
CA TYR A 7 -0.38 30.34 27.46
C TYR A 7 -0.85 30.31 26.01
N ILE A 8 -1.49 29.20 25.63
CA ILE A 8 -2.15 29.05 24.33
C ILE A 8 -3.64 29.33 24.51
N ASP A 9 -4.24 30.06 23.60
CA ASP A 9 -5.69 30.27 23.56
C ASP A 9 -6.41 29.16 22.77
N THR A 10 -7.74 29.07 22.84
CA THR A 10 -8.49 28.06 22.05
C THR A 10 -8.44 28.33 20.55
N GLU A 11 -8.32 29.61 20.18
CA GLU A 11 -8.29 30.09 18.79
C GLU A 11 -6.85 30.25 18.22
N ASP A 12 -5.82 29.85 18.97
CA ASP A 12 -4.42 29.97 18.54
C ASP A 12 -4.05 28.91 17.49
N ASP A 13 -3.85 29.34 16.24
CA ASP A 13 -3.29 28.51 15.18
C ASP A 13 -1.83 28.08 15.42
N ILE A 14 -1.44 26.96 14.80
CA ILE A 14 -0.08 26.40 14.92
C ILE A 14 1.02 27.39 14.52
N THR A 15 0.75 28.27 13.55
CA THR A 15 1.64 29.34 13.08
C THR A 15 1.79 30.45 14.12
N THR A 16 0.71 30.80 14.81
CA THR A 16 0.68 31.77 15.93
C THR A 16 1.47 31.23 17.12
N ILE A 17 1.29 29.96 17.48
CA ILE A 17 2.05 29.29 18.55
C ILE A 17 3.55 29.26 18.21
N ILE A 18 3.91 28.87 16.98
CA ILE A 18 5.31 28.90 16.51
C ILE A 18 5.89 30.32 16.58
N SER A 19 5.11 31.34 16.24
CA SER A 19 5.54 32.75 16.29
C SER A 19 5.77 33.22 17.74
N LYS A 20 4.88 32.87 18.68
CA LYS A 20 5.06 33.11 20.12
C LYS A 20 6.34 32.43 20.65
N ILE A 21 6.59 31.18 20.27
CA ILE A 21 7.82 30.44 20.62
C ILE A 21 9.08 31.11 20.06
N LYS A 22 9.03 31.61 18.82
CA LYS A 22 10.16 32.35 18.21
C LYS A 22 10.42 33.69 18.89
N ALA A 23 9.38 34.43 19.25
CA ALA A 23 9.47 35.76 19.88
C ALA A 23 9.96 35.75 21.34
N SER A 24 9.76 34.65 22.08
CA SER A 24 10.27 34.49 23.44
C SER A 24 11.80 34.70 23.52
N LYS A 25 12.29 35.34 24.59
CA LYS A 25 13.73 35.59 24.79
C LYS A 25 14.46 34.44 25.51
N GLU A 26 13.73 33.52 26.12
CA GLU A 26 14.30 32.48 26.98
C GLU A 26 14.55 31.16 26.25
N ARG A 27 15.53 30.39 26.74
CA ARG A 27 15.90 29.09 26.15
C ARG A 27 14.96 27.94 26.56
N ILE A 28 14.22 28.09 27.66
CA ILE A 28 13.27 27.11 28.17
C ILE A 28 11.87 27.73 28.16
N ILE A 29 10.97 27.13 27.39
CA ILE A 29 9.60 27.61 27.21
C ILE A 29 8.64 26.57 27.79
N ALA A 30 7.85 27.00 28.77
CA ALA A 30 6.74 26.25 29.33
C ALA A 30 5.46 26.58 28.53
N LEU A 31 4.94 25.61 27.79
CA LEU A 31 3.75 25.78 26.97
C LEU A 31 2.52 25.25 27.74
N VAL A 32 1.53 26.12 27.97
CA VAL A 32 0.32 25.81 28.74
C VAL A 32 -0.90 25.81 27.81
N PRO A 33 -1.36 24.65 27.33
CA PRO A 33 -2.57 24.52 26.53
C PRO A 33 -3.85 24.69 27.38
N PRO A 34 -4.97 25.13 26.78
CA PRO A 34 -6.27 25.16 27.45
C PRO A 34 -6.87 23.74 27.49
N ARG A 35 -7.98 23.57 28.23
CA ARG A 35 -8.61 22.25 28.47
C ARG A 35 -9.01 21.49 27.20
N ARG A 36 -9.21 22.16 26.08
CA ARG A 36 -9.44 21.60 24.75
C ARG A 36 -8.79 22.51 23.72
N ILE A 37 -7.87 21.98 22.92
CA ILE A 37 -7.31 22.69 21.77
C ILE A 37 -7.07 21.70 20.63
N GLY A 38 -7.77 21.89 19.52
CA GLY A 38 -7.73 20.95 18.39
C GLY A 38 -6.35 20.84 17.75
N VAL A 39 -5.62 21.98 17.66
CA VAL A 39 -4.32 22.00 16.97
C VAL A 39 -3.23 21.17 17.65
N LEU A 40 -3.33 20.84 18.94
CA LEU A 40 -2.35 19.99 19.63
C LEU A 40 -2.71 18.49 19.65
N GLN A 41 -3.92 18.11 19.26
CA GLN A 41 -4.31 16.69 19.17
C GLN A 41 -3.68 15.96 17.97
N SER A 42 -3.01 16.68 17.07
CA SER A 42 -2.29 16.12 15.92
C SER A 42 -0.81 15.87 16.23
N ALA A 43 -0.36 14.62 16.08
CA ALA A 43 1.05 14.24 16.17
C ALA A 43 1.94 15.02 15.18
N VAL A 44 1.41 15.44 14.02
CA VAL A 44 2.13 16.24 13.04
C VAL A 44 2.41 17.64 13.59
N ASN A 45 1.42 18.28 14.21
CA ASN A 45 1.54 19.62 14.76
C ASN A 45 2.51 19.65 15.95
N ILE A 46 2.46 18.63 16.82
CA ILE A 46 3.42 18.46 17.92
C ILE A 46 4.86 18.29 17.39
N ARG A 47 5.07 17.54 16.30
CA ARG A 47 6.38 17.44 15.63
C ARG A 47 6.83 18.74 14.97
N LEU A 48 5.92 19.53 14.41
CA LEU A 48 6.22 20.85 13.84
C LEU A 48 6.65 21.84 14.93
N LEU A 49 6.00 21.83 16.10
CA LEU A 49 6.43 22.63 17.27
C LEU A 49 7.82 22.23 17.77
N ALA A 50 8.09 20.92 17.90
CA ALA A 50 9.41 20.43 18.28
C ALA A 50 10.50 20.85 17.27
N ARG A 51 10.22 20.72 15.97
CA ARG A 51 11.14 21.16 14.89
C ARG A 51 11.37 22.66 14.92
N ALA A 52 10.32 23.46 15.08
CA ALA A 52 10.43 24.92 15.15
C ALA A 52 11.23 25.38 16.37
N ALA A 53 11.00 24.79 17.55
CA ALA A 53 11.77 25.08 18.76
C ALA A 53 13.26 24.71 18.60
N ASN A 54 13.56 23.51 18.08
CA ASN A 54 14.92 23.06 17.82
C ASN A 54 15.64 23.94 16.77
N SER A 55 14.93 24.49 15.78
CA SER A 55 15.52 25.39 14.77
C SER A 55 15.99 26.75 15.31
N VAL A 56 15.68 27.07 16.58
CA VAL A 56 16.09 28.30 17.27
C VAL A 56 16.80 27.96 18.61
N ASP A 57 17.30 26.73 18.76
CA ASP A 57 17.95 26.21 19.98
C ASP A 57 17.15 26.38 21.28
N LYS A 58 15.82 26.34 21.20
CA LYS A 58 14.91 26.44 22.37
C LYS A 58 14.34 25.09 22.75
N ARG A 59 14.20 24.86 24.06
CA ARG A 59 13.61 23.64 24.64
C ARG A 59 12.20 23.95 25.10
N ILE A 60 11.21 23.30 24.48
CA ILE A 60 9.81 23.36 24.92
C ILE A 60 9.52 22.27 25.96
N VAL A 61 8.70 22.60 26.94
CA VAL A 61 8.14 21.67 27.95
C VAL A 61 6.63 21.89 27.95
N LEU A 62 5.86 20.81 27.80
CA LEU A 62 4.40 20.88 27.72
C LEU A 62 3.78 20.66 29.10
N ILE A 63 2.88 21.55 29.53
CA ILE A 63 2.25 21.47 30.85
C ILE A 63 0.81 20.99 30.69
N THR A 64 0.60 19.68 30.87
CA THR A 64 -0.73 19.08 30.71
C THR A 64 -0.94 17.92 31.66
N ASN A 65 -2.20 17.70 32.05
CA ASN A 65 -2.68 16.52 32.76
C ASN A 65 -3.43 15.54 31.84
N ASP A 66 -3.56 15.86 30.54
CA ASP A 66 -4.17 14.98 29.54
C ASP A 66 -3.16 13.91 29.08
N THR A 67 -3.53 12.64 29.27
CA THR A 67 -2.71 11.48 28.91
C THR A 67 -2.52 11.32 27.40
N VAL A 68 -3.52 11.72 26.59
CA VAL A 68 -3.44 11.65 25.12
C VAL A 68 -2.41 12.66 24.62
N LEU A 69 -2.52 13.91 25.07
CA LEU A 69 -1.58 14.96 24.71
C LEU A 69 -0.16 14.69 25.24
N ALA A 70 -0.03 14.09 26.43
CA ALA A 70 1.26 13.65 26.96
C ALA A 70 1.90 12.54 26.10
N GLY A 71 1.12 11.56 25.66
CA GLY A 71 1.59 10.51 24.73
C GLY A 71 2.05 11.08 23.39
N LEU A 72 1.30 12.03 22.82
CA LEU A 72 1.68 12.72 21.58
C LEU A 72 3.00 13.51 21.75
N ALA A 73 3.17 14.22 22.87
CA ALA A 73 4.40 14.93 23.20
C ALA A 73 5.61 14.00 23.33
N ALA A 74 5.44 12.81 23.92
CA ALA A 74 6.47 11.78 24.00
C ALA A 74 6.96 11.34 22.61
N THR A 75 6.07 11.18 21.62
CA THR A 75 6.47 10.83 20.23
C THR A 75 7.36 11.87 19.55
N ALA A 76 7.34 13.12 20.03
CA ALA A 76 8.20 14.22 19.56
C ALA A 76 9.38 14.51 20.48
N LYS A 77 9.60 13.68 21.52
CA LYS A 77 10.63 13.83 22.57
C LYS A 77 10.51 15.16 23.35
N ILE A 78 9.29 15.68 23.50
CA ILE A 78 8.99 16.87 24.30
C ILE A 78 8.73 16.41 25.76
N PRO A 79 9.46 16.92 26.76
CA PRO A 79 9.18 16.65 28.17
C PRO A 79 7.81 17.18 28.58
N VAL A 80 7.11 16.44 29.44
CA VAL A 80 5.79 16.81 29.96
C VAL A 80 5.89 17.06 31.46
N ALA A 81 5.11 18.02 31.96
CA ALA A 81 5.00 18.31 33.39
C ALA A 81 3.53 18.48 33.78
N LYS A 82 3.13 17.91 34.92
CA LYS A 82 1.75 18.02 35.43
C LYS A 82 1.45 19.43 35.98
N THR A 83 2.48 20.15 36.43
CA THR A 83 2.39 21.53 36.94
C THR A 83 3.66 22.33 36.62
N LEU A 84 3.56 23.67 36.64
CA LEU A 84 4.68 24.63 36.46
C LEU A 84 5.86 24.45 37.45
N GLN A 85 5.64 23.74 38.55
CA GLN A 85 6.63 23.48 39.61
C GLN A 85 7.16 22.04 39.63
N SER A 86 6.50 21.08 38.98
CA SER A 86 7.00 19.71 38.85
C SER A 86 8.24 19.63 37.96
N LYS A 87 9.16 18.70 38.27
CA LYS A 87 10.31 18.40 37.39
C LYS A 87 9.77 17.85 36.04
N PRO A 88 10.35 18.24 34.88
CA PRO A 88 9.94 17.67 33.60
C PRO A 88 10.26 16.18 33.57
N GLU A 89 9.26 15.38 33.22
CA GLU A 89 9.35 13.93 33.13
C GLU A 89 9.10 13.53 31.66
N ILE A 90 9.86 12.55 31.16
CA ILE A 90 9.56 11.97 29.85
C ILE A 90 8.48 10.94 30.11
N ALA A 91 7.26 11.20 29.63
CA ALA A 91 6.17 10.25 29.75
C ALA A 91 6.57 8.93 29.07
N GLU A 92 6.71 7.87 29.86
CA GLU A 92 6.99 6.54 29.35
C GLU A 92 5.83 6.11 28.44
N ILE A 93 6.18 5.70 27.22
CA ILE A 93 5.22 5.11 26.29
C ILE A 93 4.73 3.82 26.95
N PRO A 94 3.41 3.57 27.07
CA PRO A 94 2.92 2.29 27.55
C PRO A 94 3.38 1.18 26.62
N ALA A 95 4.45 0.50 27.00
CA ALA A 95 4.93 -0.66 26.29
C ALA A 95 3.85 -1.74 26.41
N LEU A 96 3.33 -2.18 25.27
CA LEU A 96 2.59 -3.44 25.20
C LEU A 96 3.49 -4.51 25.81
N LYS A 97 3.01 -5.18 26.87
CA LYS A 97 3.65 -6.40 27.35
C LYS A 97 3.58 -7.42 26.21
N ILE A 98 4.73 -7.75 25.65
CA ILE A 98 4.92 -8.93 24.82
C ILE A 98 5.55 -9.94 25.77
N ASP A 99 4.88 -11.07 25.92
CA ASP A 99 5.30 -12.19 26.75
C ASP A 99 6.44 -12.96 26.07
N ASP A 100 7.11 -13.83 26.83
CA ASP A 100 8.39 -14.45 26.47
C ASP A 100 8.34 -15.46 25.28
N GLU A 101 9.55 -15.87 24.88
CA GLU A 101 9.93 -17.01 24.01
C GLU A 101 10.28 -16.73 22.51
N ASN A 102 11.56 -17.01 22.22
CA ASN A 102 12.14 -17.46 20.94
C ASN A 102 12.10 -16.52 19.71
N ASP A 103 13.18 -15.74 19.52
CA ASP A 103 14.04 -15.97 18.35
C ASP A 103 15.46 -15.38 18.55
N VAL A 104 16.45 -16.23 18.86
CA VAL A 104 17.89 -15.88 18.76
C VAL A 104 18.42 -16.56 17.50
N ILE A 105 18.50 -15.79 16.41
CA ILE A 105 18.95 -16.30 15.11
C ILE A 105 20.48 -16.44 15.13
N ASP A 106 20.95 -17.67 15.37
CA ASP A 106 22.37 -18.03 15.30
C ASP A 106 22.81 -18.21 13.83
N GLY A 107 23.72 -17.34 13.37
CA GLY A 107 24.15 -17.26 11.97
C GLY A 107 25.00 -18.43 11.46
N GLY A 108 25.31 -19.42 12.31
CA GLY A 108 26.23 -20.53 11.97
C GLY A 108 25.64 -21.71 11.16
N LYS A 109 24.34 -21.71 10.83
CA LYS A 109 23.64 -22.92 10.29
C LYS A 109 22.90 -22.74 8.96
N LEU A 110 23.24 -21.73 8.15
CA LEU A 110 22.78 -21.69 6.75
C LEU A 110 23.67 -22.57 5.87
N ALA A 111 23.10 -23.69 5.41
CA ALA A 111 23.74 -24.57 4.45
C ALA A 111 23.81 -23.89 3.06
N VAL A 112 25.00 -23.43 2.68
CA VAL A 112 25.29 -23.01 1.30
C VAL A 112 25.69 -24.23 0.48
N GLY A 113 24.77 -24.70 -0.35
CA GLY A 113 25.01 -25.78 -1.30
C GLY A 113 25.80 -25.34 -2.52
N ASP A 114 26.45 -26.32 -3.17
CA ASP A 114 27.28 -26.17 -4.38
C ASP A 114 26.56 -25.62 -5.62
N MET A 115 27.36 -25.43 -6.68
CA MET A 115 27.08 -24.97 -8.07
C MET A 115 27.46 -23.50 -8.32
N ALA A 116 28.31 -23.16 -9.29
CA ALA A 116 29.06 -24.01 -10.22
C ALA A 116 30.34 -23.33 -10.77
N ASP A 117 31.30 -24.16 -11.18
CA ASP A 117 32.51 -23.80 -11.93
C ASP A 117 32.19 -23.49 -13.40
N ALA A 118 32.70 -22.37 -13.95
CA ALA A 118 32.96 -22.21 -15.40
C ALA A 118 33.67 -20.89 -15.77
N ALA A 119 35.01 -20.80 -15.70
CA ALA A 119 35.80 -19.82 -16.50
C ALA A 119 37.31 -20.17 -16.66
N LYS A 120 37.60 -20.94 -17.70
CA LYS A 120 38.91 -21.29 -18.33
C LYS A 120 40.21 -20.50 -17.97
N LYS A 121 41.26 -21.30 -17.68
CA LYS A 121 42.73 -21.19 -17.99
C LYS A 121 43.09 -20.51 -19.35
N PRO A 122 44.37 -20.14 -19.66
CA PRO A 122 45.68 -20.68 -19.19
C PRO A 122 46.71 -19.56 -18.76
N ALA A 123 48.03 -19.72 -18.55
CA ALA A 123 49.06 -20.68 -19.02
C ALA A 123 50.37 -20.72 -18.17
N SER A 124 51.25 -21.70 -18.46
CA SER A 124 52.68 -21.91 -18.07
C SER A 124 53.03 -22.00 -16.56
N LYS A 125 53.70 -22.99 -15.96
CA LYS A 125 54.86 -23.88 -16.29
C LYS A 125 56.21 -23.17 -16.50
N GLY A 126 57.24 -23.62 -15.75
CA GLY A 126 58.67 -23.47 -16.09
C GLY A 126 59.64 -23.30 -14.90
N ASP A 127 60.30 -24.39 -14.50
CA ASP A 127 61.72 -24.54 -14.09
C ASP A 127 62.30 -23.71 -12.90
N ALA A 128 62.79 -24.36 -11.82
CA ALA A 128 64.15 -24.92 -11.60
C ALA A 128 65.15 -23.84 -11.11
N ALA A 129 65.58 -23.79 -9.83
CA ALA A 129 66.44 -24.70 -9.05
C ALA A 129 67.96 -24.34 -9.12
N ILE A 130 68.66 -24.49 -7.98
CA ILE A 130 70.15 -24.51 -7.75
C ILE A 130 70.98 -23.26 -8.16
N ASP A 131 72.13 -22.88 -7.55
CA ASP A 131 72.87 -23.36 -6.35
C ASP A 131 73.86 -22.26 -5.83
N SER A 132 74.68 -22.61 -4.81
CA SER A 132 75.93 -21.97 -4.29
C SER A 132 75.73 -21.13 -3.02
N ALA A 133 76.16 -21.50 -1.80
CA ALA A 133 77.44 -22.09 -1.31
C ALA A 133 78.62 -21.10 -1.42
N ILE A 134 79.44 -20.81 -0.40
CA ILE A 134 80.48 -21.61 0.31
C ILE A 134 80.89 -20.72 1.55
N ALA A 135 81.06 -21.14 2.81
CA ALA A 135 81.94 -22.16 3.44
C ALA A 135 83.45 -21.76 3.38
N ALA A 136 84.41 -22.15 4.24
CA ALA A 136 84.47 -22.79 5.56
C ALA A 136 85.82 -22.40 6.25
N ALA A 137 86.12 -23.03 7.40
CA ALA A 137 87.49 -23.34 7.92
C ALA A 137 88.38 -22.22 8.53
N ASP A 138 89.33 -22.50 9.44
CA ASP A 138 89.43 -23.49 10.55
C ASP A 138 90.58 -23.02 11.50
N LYS A 139 90.83 -23.75 12.60
CA LYS A 139 91.78 -23.48 13.70
C LYS A 139 93.24 -23.20 13.26
N LYS A 140 93.96 -22.42 14.10
CA LYS A 140 95.01 -22.93 15.03
C LYS A 140 95.73 -21.81 15.80
N GLU A 141 96.08 -22.07 17.07
CA GLU A 141 97.16 -21.35 17.79
C GLU A 141 98.54 -21.75 17.23
N PRO A 142 99.62 -20.98 17.51
CA PRO A 142 100.37 -21.29 18.73
C PRO A 142 100.96 -20.08 19.50
N LYS A 143 101.21 -20.35 20.80
CA LYS A 143 102.41 -20.03 21.61
C LYS A 143 103.53 -19.15 20.98
N ALA A 144 104.32 -18.36 21.70
CA ALA A 144 104.35 -17.83 23.09
C ALA A 144 105.68 -17.01 23.22
N ILE A 145 105.93 -16.32 24.35
CA ILE A 145 107.30 -16.09 24.91
C ILE A 145 108.22 -15.18 24.02
N ASN A 146 108.76 -14.01 24.44
CA ASN A 146 109.45 -13.75 25.70
C ASN A 146 109.91 -12.27 25.88
N THR A 147 110.03 -11.80 27.13
CA THR A 147 111.09 -10.86 27.67
C THR A 147 111.28 -9.41 27.13
N LEU A 148 111.75 -8.39 27.89
CA LEU A 148 112.34 -8.30 29.25
C LEU A 148 112.35 -6.83 29.80
N LYS A 149 112.19 -6.66 31.14
CA LYS A 149 112.68 -5.54 32.03
C LYS A 149 112.29 -4.07 31.70
N SER A 150 112.14 -3.14 32.65
CA SER A 150 112.14 -3.10 34.14
C SER A 150 111.25 -1.90 34.58
N MET A 151 110.79 -1.67 35.81
CA MET A 151 111.53 -1.57 37.08
C MET A 151 110.57 -1.61 38.29
N VAL A 152 111.09 -1.88 39.50
CA VAL A 152 110.32 -2.21 40.72
C VAL A 152 109.94 -0.97 41.56
N LYS A 153 108.69 -0.92 42.07
CA LYS A 153 108.37 -0.37 43.41
C LYS A 153 107.32 -1.24 44.14
N LYS A 154 107.39 -1.22 45.48
CA LYS A 154 106.76 -2.17 46.43
C LYS A 154 105.22 -2.03 46.54
N PRO A 155 104.49 -3.07 46.98
CA PRO A 155 103.03 -3.13 46.89
C PRO A 155 102.32 -2.30 47.98
N LYS A 156 101.08 -1.89 47.68
CA LYS A 156 100.13 -1.36 48.66
C LYS A 156 98.89 -2.26 48.65
N VAL A 157 98.50 -2.75 49.82
CA VAL A 157 97.42 -3.75 49.99
C VAL A 157 96.09 -3.23 49.41
N PRO A 158 95.40 -3.99 48.53
CA PRO A 158 94.07 -3.62 48.05
C PRO A 158 93.00 -3.76 49.13
N ASP A 159 92.08 -2.81 49.18
CA ASP A 159 90.99 -2.76 50.15
C ASP A 159 89.79 -3.60 49.66
N PHE A 160 89.48 -4.69 50.36
CA PHE A 160 88.51 -5.70 49.91
C PHE A 160 87.04 -5.23 49.98
N ASN A 161 86.75 -4.06 50.56
CA ASN A 161 85.38 -3.58 50.76
C ASN A 161 84.68 -3.14 49.45
N MET A 162 85.43 -2.86 48.38
CA MET A 162 84.86 -2.46 47.08
C MET A 162 84.28 -3.62 46.26
N PHE A 163 84.71 -4.87 46.50
CA PHE A 163 84.24 -6.04 45.74
C PHE A 163 82.83 -6.47 46.14
N ARG A 164 82.47 -6.36 47.43
CA ARG A 164 81.17 -6.79 47.96
C ARG A 164 80.00 -5.96 47.42
N LYS A 165 80.16 -4.63 47.27
CA LYS A 165 79.13 -3.76 46.67
C LYS A 165 78.96 -4.00 45.16
N LYS A 166 80.05 -4.26 44.42
CA LYS A 166 79.99 -4.52 42.98
C LYS A 166 79.37 -5.88 42.65
N PHE A 167 79.70 -6.94 43.39
CA PHE A 167 79.06 -8.25 43.20
C PHE A 167 77.56 -8.23 43.51
N LEU A 168 77.11 -7.45 44.49
CA LEU A 168 75.69 -7.34 44.83
C LEU A 168 74.90 -6.57 43.75
N LEU A 169 75.50 -5.53 43.15
CA LEU A 169 74.92 -4.83 41.99
C LEU A 169 74.90 -5.69 40.72
N ILE A 170 75.97 -6.44 40.43
CA ILE A 170 76.05 -7.33 39.26
C ILE A 170 75.10 -8.52 39.41
N GLY A 171 75.05 -9.15 40.59
CA GLY A 171 74.11 -10.23 40.89
C GLY A 171 72.66 -9.77 40.89
N GLY A 172 72.38 -8.59 41.46
CA GLY A 172 71.05 -7.97 41.41
C GLY A 172 70.62 -7.64 39.98
N GLY A 173 71.52 -7.07 39.15
CA GLY A 173 71.26 -6.79 37.74
C GLY A 173 71.02 -8.06 36.91
N ALA A 174 71.81 -9.12 37.13
CA ALA A 174 71.61 -10.41 36.49
C ALA A 174 70.26 -11.03 36.87
N LEU A 175 69.86 -10.98 38.16
CA LEU A 175 68.57 -11.48 38.61
C LEU A 175 67.39 -10.69 37.99
N LEU A 176 67.51 -9.36 37.91
CA LEU A 176 66.51 -8.51 37.26
C LEU A 176 66.39 -8.83 35.76
N PHE A 177 67.51 -9.08 35.08
CA PHE A 177 67.53 -9.45 33.67
C PHE A 177 66.92 -10.84 33.42
N ILE A 178 67.14 -11.80 34.31
CA ILE A 178 66.50 -13.13 34.26
C ILE A 178 64.99 -13.01 34.47
N VAL A 179 64.52 -12.22 35.45
CA VAL A 179 63.09 -11.96 35.67
C VAL A 179 62.46 -11.28 34.45
N PHE A 180 63.14 -10.30 33.85
CA PHE A 180 62.69 -9.64 32.63
C PHE A 180 62.60 -10.62 31.43
N LEU A 181 63.57 -11.51 31.25
CA LEU A 181 63.55 -12.54 30.22
C LEU A 181 62.39 -13.53 30.40
N VAL A 182 62.15 -14.01 31.63
CA VAL A 182 61.03 -14.91 31.93
C VAL A 182 59.69 -14.22 31.66
N TRP A 183 59.55 -12.94 32.04
CA TRP A 183 58.35 -12.16 31.75
C TRP A 183 58.15 -11.91 30.25
N ALA A 184 59.21 -11.55 29.52
CA ALA A 184 59.16 -11.31 28.08
C ALA A 184 58.83 -12.57 27.27
N ILE A 185 59.29 -13.76 27.70
CA ILE A 185 59.01 -15.01 26.99
C ILE A 185 57.61 -15.55 27.35
N TRP A 186 57.19 -15.47 28.62
CA TRP A 186 55.98 -16.14 29.09
C TRP A 186 54.71 -15.26 29.08
N PHE A 187 54.84 -13.94 29.26
CA PHE A 187 53.69 -13.02 29.38
C PHE A 187 53.52 -12.06 28.19
N ALA A 188 54.59 -11.71 27.47
CA ALA A 188 54.48 -10.80 26.33
C ALA A 188 53.86 -11.36 25.01
N PRO A 189 53.76 -12.68 24.72
CA PRO A 189 53.31 -13.14 23.40
C PRO A 189 51.79 -13.05 23.14
N HIS A 190 51.03 -12.29 23.94
CA HIS A 190 49.59 -12.10 23.76
C HIS A 190 49.25 -10.74 23.13
N ALA A 191 49.02 -10.74 21.82
CA ALA A 191 48.50 -9.60 21.07
C ALA A 191 47.04 -9.82 20.65
N THR A 192 46.11 -9.01 21.16
CA THR A 192 44.69 -9.09 20.82
C THR A 192 44.37 -8.17 19.65
N VAL A 193 44.07 -8.73 18.47
CA VAL A 193 43.69 -7.96 17.28
C VAL A 193 42.17 -7.75 17.25
N VAL A 194 41.72 -6.53 17.52
CA VAL A 194 40.29 -6.16 17.47
C VAL A 194 39.94 -5.61 16.09
N ILE A 195 39.31 -6.43 15.24
CA ILE A 195 38.80 -5.99 13.94
C ILE A 195 37.45 -5.29 14.14
N SER A 196 37.45 -3.97 14.19
CA SER A 196 36.21 -3.17 14.26
C SER A 196 35.77 -2.75 12.86
N ALA A 197 34.75 -3.44 12.32
CA ALA A 197 34.16 -3.09 11.03
C ALA A 197 33.29 -1.83 11.18
N LYS A 198 33.83 -0.68 10.77
CA LYS A 198 33.13 0.61 10.86
C LYS A 198 32.20 0.80 9.66
N THR A 199 30.93 0.43 9.82
CA THR A 199 29.90 0.60 8.78
C THR A 199 29.50 2.08 8.64
N THR A 200 29.90 2.72 7.54
CA THR A 200 29.40 4.06 7.17
C THR A 200 28.13 3.92 6.35
N SER A 201 27.00 4.36 6.90
CA SER A 201 25.70 4.32 6.21
C SER A 201 25.64 5.37 5.09
N THR A 202 25.93 4.98 3.85
CA THR A 202 25.69 5.81 2.65
C THR A 202 24.20 5.81 2.33
N THR A 203 23.61 7.01 2.24
CA THR A 203 22.23 7.18 1.75
C THR A 203 22.20 7.01 0.23
N VAL A 204 21.84 5.81 -0.24
CA VAL A 204 21.62 5.54 -1.67
C VAL A 204 20.30 6.16 -2.09
N SER A 205 20.38 7.23 -2.89
CA SER A 205 19.23 7.95 -3.47
C SER A 205 19.24 7.79 -5.00
N GLU A 206 19.22 6.54 -5.47
CA GLU A 206 19.10 6.23 -6.89
C GLU A 206 17.66 5.87 -7.26
N ALA A 207 17.25 6.21 -8.49
CA ALA A 207 16.00 5.72 -9.06
C ALA A 207 16.12 4.23 -9.38
N VAL A 208 15.16 3.43 -8.89
CA VAL A 208 15.09 1.98 -9.07
C VAL A 208 13.74 1.62 -9.68
N SER A 209 13.73 0.68 -10.62
CA SER A 209 12.52 0.22 -11.29
C SER A 209 11.89 -0.97 -10.57
N LEU A 210 10.56 -1.01 -10.52
CA LEU A 210 9.77 -2.11 -9.97
C LEU A 210 9.23 -2.95 -11.14
N SER A 211 9.40 -4.28 -11.09
CA SER A 211 8.94 -5.17 -12.16
C SER A 211 8.39 -6.49 -11.60
N GLU A 212 7.21 -6.89 -12.07
CA GLU A 212 6.54 -8.12 -11.63
C GLU A 212 7.15 -9.38 -12.27
N GLY A 213 7.71 -9.24 -13.48
CA GLY A 213 8.23 -10.34 -14.30
C GLY A 213 9.74 -10.58 -14.18
N ALA A 214 10.50 -9.71 -13.52
CA ALA A 214 11.95 -9.81 -13.41
C ALA A 214 12.40 -10.30 -12.02
N SER A 215 13.60 -10.89 -11.96
CA SER A 215 14.34 -11.09 -10.71
C SER A 215 14.95 -9.78 -10.21
N THR A 216 15.11 -9.63 -8.90
CA THR A 216 15.82 -8.50 -8.29
C THR A 216 17.29 -8.49 -8.72
N ASP A 217 17.75 -7.40 -9.33
CA ASP A 217 19.13 -7.20 -9.77
C ASP A 217 19.59 -5.76 -9.47
N ALA A 218 20.63 -5.65 -8.64
CA ALA A 218 21.22 -4.38 -8.22
C ALA A 218 21.97 -3.65 -9.35
N LYS A 219 22.51 -4.37 -10.35
CA LYS A 219 23.20 -3.77 -11.51
C LYS A 219 22.19 -3.21 -12.52
N ALA A 220 21.11 -3.93 -12.75
CA ALA A 220 20.03 -3.50 -13.64
C ALA A 220 19.11 -2.43 -12.99
N LYS A 221 19.26 -2.17 -11.69
CA LYS A 221 18.36 -1.31 -10.89
C LYS A 221 16.89 -1.76 -11.00
N VAL A 222 16.67 -3.07 -10.85
CA VAL A 222 15.35 -3.71 -10.87
C VAL A 222 15.09 -4.39 -9.52
N ILE A 223 13.96 -4.09 -8.89
CA ILE A 223 13.44 -4.82 -7.74
C ILE A 223 12.19 -5.59 -8.19
N LYS A 224 12.14 -6.88 -7.85
CA LYS A 224 10.94 -7.69 -8.10
C LYS A 224 9.76 -7.17 -7.27
N SER A 225 8.72 -6.71 -7.92
CA SER A 225 7.44 -6.39 -7.27
C SER A 225 6.53 -7.62 -7.27
N ILE A 226 5.62 -7.66 -6.29
CA ILE A 226 4.52 -8.63 -6.23
C ILE A 226 3.24 -7.82 -6.27
N LYS A 227 2.35 -8.14 -7.20
CA LYS A 227 0.98 -7.61 -7.22
C LYS A 227 0.05 -8.61 -6.56
N LYS A 228 -0.89 -8.12 -5.76
CA LYS A 228 -2.04 -8.90 -5.28
C LYS A 228 -3.30 -8.08 -5.47
N GLU A 229 -4.38 -8.79 -5.75
CA GLU A 229 -5.71 -8.23 -5.96
C GLU A 229 -6.69 -8.98 -5.04
N LEU A 230 -7.69 -8.27 -4.52
CA LEU A 230 -8.71 -8.84 -3.65
C LEU A 230 -10.08 -8.41 -4.16
N ALA A 231 -10.75 -9.32 -4.87
CA ALA A 231 -12.14 -9.15 -5.24
C ALA A 231 -13.02 -9.33 -3.99
N LYS A 232 -14.00 -8.44 -3.81
CA LYS A 232 -15.05 -8.61 -2.80
C LYS A 232 -16.37 -8.09 -3.34
N GLU A 233 -17.37 -8.95 -3.29
CA GLU A 233 -18.74 -8.62 -3.69
C GLU A 233 -19.46 -7.89 -2.56
N VAL A 234 -20.34 -6.97 -2.94
CA VAL A 234 -21.20 -6.20 -2.04
C VAL A 234 -22.58 -6.16 -2.68
N SER A 235 -23.58 -6.64 -1.95
CA SER A 235 -25.00 -6.63 -2.34
C SER A 235 -25.81 -5.85 -1.32
N VAL A 236 -26.89 -5.22 -1.79
CA VAL A 236 -27.89 -4.55 -0.96
C VAL A 236 -29.26 -5.02 -1.42
N GLU A 237 -30.03 -5.56 -0.49
CA GLU A 237 -31.43 -5.88 -0.69
C GLU A 237 -32.27 -4.59 -0.64
N PHE A 238 -33.28 -4.51 -1.51
CA PHE A 238 -34.23 -3.40 -1.54
C PHE A 238 -35.63 -3.92 -1.87
N ALA A 239 -36.65 -3.30 -1.29
CA ALA A 239 -38.04 -3.59 -1.62
C ALA A 239 -38.43 -2.85 -2.92
N ALA A 240 -39.01 -3.56 -3.88
CA ALA A 240 -39.60 -2.97 -5.07
C ALA A 240 -40.89 -2.20 -4.71
N THR A 241 -41.09 -1.02 -5.29
CA THR A 241 -42.25 -0.15 -4.98
C THR A 241 -43.27 -0.07 -6.10
N GLY A 242 -42.90 -0.45 -7.33
CA GLY A 242 -43.76 -0.39 -8.50
C GLY A 242 -44.88 -1.41 -8.46
N LYS A 243 -46.03 -1.08 -9.06
CA LYS A 243 -47.11 -2.02 -9.34
C LYS A 243 -47.39 -2.02 -10.83
N LYS A 244 -47.42 -3.20 -11.45
CA LYS A 244 -47.69 -3.36 -12.88
C LYS A 244 -48.60 -4.54 -13.13
N ASN A 245 -49.42 -4.44 -14.18
CA ASN A 245 -50.20 -5.56 -14.67
C ASN A 245 -49.30 -6.44 -15.54
N VAL A 246 -48.84 -7.55 -14.96
CA VAL A 246 -48.04 -8.60 -15.60
C VAL A 246 -48.91 -9.79 -16.04
N GLY A 247 -50.22 -9.58 -16.14
CA GLY A 247 -51.14 -10.56 -16.71
C GLY A 247 -50.97 -10.72 -18.22
N GLU A 248 -51.71 -11.66 -18.80
CA GLU A 248 -51.62 -11.95 -20.22
C GLU A 248 -52.06 -10.74 -21.07
N LYS A 249 -51.41 -10.57 -22.21
CA LYS A 249 -51.70 -9.49 -23.16
C LYS A 249 -52.73 -9.98 -24.18
N ALA A 250 -53.84 -9.24 -24.31
CA ALA A 250 -54.86 -9.57 -25.29
C ALA A 250 -54.29 -9.54 -26.72
N LYS A 251 -54.72 -10.51 -27.54
CA LYS A 251 -54.32 -10.67 -28.93
C LYS A 251 -55.51 -10.42 -29.84
N GLY A 252 -55.23 -9.98 -31.06
CA GLY A 252 -56.24 -9.78 -32.09
C GLY A 252 -55.67 -9.85 -33.50
N VAL A 253 -56.56 -9.88 -34.47
CA VAL A 253 -56.20 -9.75 -35.90
C VAL A 253 -56.79 -8.44 -36.41
N VAL A 254 -55.93 -7.56 -36.92
CA VAL A 254 -56.32 -6.32 -37.58
C VAL A 254 -56.26 -6.54 -39.10
N ASN A 255 -57.25 -6.03 -39.82
CA ASN A 255 -57.21 -5.94 -41.27
C ASN A 255 -56.96 -4.48 -41.67
N PHE A 256 -55.91 -4.29 -42.45
CA PHE A 256 -55.53 -3.03 -43.07
C PHE A 256 -56.14 -2.93 -44.46
N LYS A 257 -56.62 -1.74 -44.83
CA LYS A 257 -57.01 -1.40 -46.21
C LYS A 257 -56.27 -0.15 -46.65
N ASN A 258 -55.62 -0.25 -47.81
CA ASN A 258 -54.86 0.80 -48.46
C ASN A 258 -55.68 1.41 -49.61
N SER A 259 -55.80 2.74 -49.61
CA SER A 259 -56.51 3.49 -50.65
C SER A 259 -55.57 4.08 -51.72
N SER A 260 -54.26 4.14 -51.46
CA SER A 260 -53.25 4.63 -52.41
C SER A 260 -52.98 3.61 -53.52
N PRO A 261 -52.56 4.04 -54.72
CA PRO A 261 -52.20 3.12 -55.82
C PRO A 261 -50.88 2.35 -55.57
N SER A 262 -50.03 2.82 -54.65
CA SER A 262 -48.77 2.18 -54.26
C SER A 262 -48.94 1.27 -53.05
N SER A 263 -48.16 0.18 -52.97
CA SER A 263 -48.09 -0.66 -51.77
C SER A 263 -47.40 0.07 -50.60
N ILE A 264 -47.92 -0.10 -49.39
CA ILE A 264 -47.38 0.50 -48.16
C ILE A 264 -46.97 -0.62 -47.20
N THR A 265 -45.76 -0.53 -46.63
CA THR A 265 -45.28 -1.48 -45.62
C THR A 265 -45.38 -0.88 -44.23
N ILE A 266 -46.14 -1.52 -43.36
CA ILE A 266 -46.27 -1.17 -41.94
C ILE A 266 -45.24 -2.00 -41.18
N ALA A 267 -44.39 -1.35 -40.38
CA ALA A 267 -43.34 -2.03 -39.61
C ALA A 267 -43.90 -2.79 -38.41
N SER A 268 -43.20 -3.84 -37.95
CA SER A 268 -43.45 -4.38 -36.60
C SER A 268 -43.16 -3.29 -35.56
N GLY A 269 -43.88 -3.34 -34.44
CA GLY A 269 -43.79 -2.29 -33.42
C GLY A 269 -44.69 -1.07 -33.66
N THR A 270 -45.34 -0.93 -34.83
CA THR A 270 -46.32 0.15 -35.05
C THR A 270 -47.46 0.07 -34.03
N ILE A 271 -47.79 1.21 -33.43
CA ILE A 271 -48.86 1.35 -32.42
C ILE A 271 -50.18 1.69 -33.11
N LEU A 272 -51.21 0.90 -32.79
CA LEU A 272 -52.60 1.13 -33.16
C LEU A 272 -53.41 1.44 -31.89
N LYS A 273 -54.35 2.37 -31.95
CA LYS A 273 -55.23 2.67 -30.81
C LYS A 273 -56.70 2.38 -31.13
N ASN A 274 -57.42 1.83 -30.16
CA ASN A 274 -58.88 1.65 -30.19
C ASN A 274 -59.42 2.06 -28.82
N SER A 275 -60.39 2.99 -28.79
CA SER A 275 -61.05 3.42 -27.55
C SER A 275 -60.09 3.89 -26.43
N GLY A 276 -58.95 4.48 -26.80
CA GLY A 276 -57.88 4.92 -25.88
C GLY A 276 -56.85 3.85 -25.54
N LEU A 277 -57.16 2.57 -25.72
CA LEU A 277 -56.24 1.44 -25.50
C LEU A 277 -55.26 1.29 -26.66
N SER A 278 -54.00 0.96 -26.35
CA SER A 278 -52.92 0.82 -27.33
C SER A 278 -52.56 -0.65 -27.58
N TYR A 279 -52.35 -0.98 -28.85
CA TYR A 279 -51.96 -2.30 -29.34
C TYR A 279 -50.76 -2.16 -30.27
N THR A 280 -49.90 -3.16 -30.32
CA THR A 280 -48.66 -3.17 -31.10
C THR A 280 -48.72 -4.25 -32.18
N LEU A 281 -48.31 -3.93 -33.40
CA LEU A 281 -48.23 -4.88 -34.51
C LEU A 281 -47.03 -5.84 -34.33
N ASN A 282 -47.28 -7.15 -34.32
CA ASN A 282 -46.25 -8.16 -34.01
C ASN A 282 -45.22 -8.36 -35.14
N SER A 283 -45.64 -8.23 -36.39
CA SER A 283 -44.85 -8.50 -37.60
C SER A 283 -45.09 -7.42 -38.64
N SER A 284 -44.09 -7.08 -39.46
CA SER A 284 -44.31 -6.16 -40.58
C SER A 284 -45.36 -6.70 -41.56
N VAL A 285 -46.20 -5.83 -42.10
CA VAL A 285 -47.26 -6.17 -43.05
C VAL A 285 -47.18 -5.22 -44.24
N THR A 286 -46.96 -5.78 -45.43
CA THR A 286 -47.06 -5.03 -46.69
C THR A 286 -48.50 -5.10 -47.20
N VAL A 287 -49.17 -3.96 -47.24
CA VAL A 287 -50.50 -3.80 -47.81
C VAL A 287 -50.34 -3.44 -49.29
N PRO A 288 -50.92 -4.21 -50.23
CA PRO A 288 -50.84 -3.88 -51.66
C PRO A 288 -51.54 -2.54 -51.96
N GLY A 289 -51.22 -1.93 -53.10
CA GLY A 289 -51.94 -0.76 -53.59
C GLY A 289 -53.38 -1.08 -53.98
N ALA A 290 -54.24 -0.06 -54.02
CA ALA A 290 -55.58 -0.18 -54.56
C ALA A 290 -55.57 -0.49 -56.06
N THR A 291 -56.39 -1.45 -56.49
CA THR A 291 -56.50 -1.88 -57.89
C THR A 291 -57.82 -1.43 -58.52
N LEU A 292 -57.82 -1.19 -59.83
CA LEU A 292 -59.05 -0.89 -60.57
C LEU A 292 -59.73 -2.19 -61.00
N GLY A 293 -61.00 -2.36 -60.63
CA GLY A 293 -61.74 -3.60 -60.85
C GLY A 293 -63.25 -3.37 -61.00
N TRP A 294 -63.88 -4.08 -61.95
CA TRP A 294 -65.33 -4.03 -62.20
C TRP A 294 -66.18 -4.62 -61.04
N SER A 295 -65.56 -5.39 -60.13
CA SER A 295 -66.21 -6.07 -59.01
C SER A 295 -66.30 -5.23 -57.72
N CYS A 296 -65.79 -4.00 -57.71
CA CYS A 296 -65.70 -3.17 -56.50
C CYS A 296 -66.58 -1.89 -56.58
N PRO A 297 -67.22 -1.48 -55.47
CA PRO A 297 -67.94 -0.21 -55.41
C PRO A 297 -67.02 0.96 -55.78
N GLY A 298 -67.43 1.82 -56.72
CA GLY A 298 -66.59 2.93 -57.20
C GLY A 298 -65.44 2.53 -58.14
N ARG A 299 -65.39 1.27 -58.60
CA ARG A 299 -64.31 0.68 -59.44
C ARG A 299 -62.94 0.56 -58.78
N THR A 300 -62.76 1.01 -57.54
CA THR A 300 -61.49 0.92 -56.80
C THR A 300 -61.57 -0.16 -55.71
N CYS A 301 -60.79 -1.21 -55.87
CA CYS A 301 -60.60 -2.25 -54.88
C CYS A 301 -59.44 -1.85 -53.96
N ALA A 302 -59.73 -1.40 -52.74
CA ALA A 302 -58.68 -1.11 -51.75
C ALA A 302 -57.81 -2.37 -51.49
N GLY A 303 -56.49 -2.22 -51.52
CA GLY A 303 -55.57 -3.31 -51.23
C GLY A 303 -55.71 -3.72 -49.76
N SER A 304 -55.80 -5.03 -49.47
CA SER A 304 -56.09 -5.52 -48.12
C SER A 304 -55.02 -6.50 -47.65
N ALA A 305 -54.59 -6.36 -46.40
CA ALA A 305 -53.70 -7.31 -45.73
C ALA A 305 -54.05 -7.40 -44.24
N SER A 306 -53.82 -8.55 -43.61
CA SER A 306 -54.09 -8.75 -42.18
C SER A 306 -52.79 -8.91 -41.38
N GLY A 307 -52.78 -8.38 -40.16
CA GLY A 307 -51.67 -8.50 -39.21
C GLY A 307 -52.15 -8.95 -37.84
N THR A 308 -51.25 -9.56 -37.06
CA THR A 308 -51.53 -9.90 -35.65
C THR A 308 -51.08 -8.77 -34.73
N ILE A 309 -51.94 -8.39 -33.79
CA ILE A 309 -51.67 -7.35 -32.80
C ILE A 309 -51.69 -7.95 -31.40
N THR A 310 -50.89 -7.36 -30.51
CA THR A 310 -50.86 -7.67 -29.08
C THR A 310 -51.05 -6.38 -28.29
N ALA A 311 -51.80 -6.39 -27.20
CA ALA A 311 -51.98 -5.25 -26.31
C ALA A 311 -50.62 -4.69 -25.82
N ALA A 312 -50.53 -3.37 -25.62
CA ALA A 312 -49.32 -2.75 -25.09
C ALA A 312 -48.98 -3.28 -23.68
N GLU A 313 -50.00 -3.47 -22.86
CA GLU A 313 -49.93 -3.94 -21.47
C GLU A 313 -50.78 -5.20 -21.25
N GLY A 314 -50.60 -5.87 -20.11
CA GLY A 314 -51.51 -6.93 -19.67
C GLY A 314 -52.85 -6.34 -19.21
N GLY A 315 -53.91 -7.13 -19.27
CA GLY A 315 -55.17 -6.82 -18.60
C GLY A 315 -56.44 -7.20 -19.34
N ALA A 316 -57.52 -7.52 -18.61
CA ALA A 316 -58.78 -7.93 -19.21
C ALA A 316 -59.49 -6.78 -19.95
N GLN A 317 -59.18 -5.53 -19.62
CA GLN A 317 -59.65 -4.32 -20.31
C GLN A 317 -59.30 -4.29 -21.81
N TYR A 318 -58.27 -5.02 -22.26
CA TYR A 318 -57.89 -5.11 -23.66
C TYR A 318 -58.66 -6.20 -24.45
N ASN A 319 -59.58 -6.92 -23.81
CA ASN A 319 -60.47 -7.88 -24.48
C ASN A 319 -61.71 -7.20 -25.08
N ALA A 320 -62.40 -7.92 -25.96
CA ALA A 320 -63.66 -7.50 -26.60
C ALA A 320 -63.59 -6.21 -27.45
N ALA A 321 -62.39 -5.66 -27.69
CA ALA A 321 -62.21 -4.50 -28.55
C ALA A 321 -62.57 -4.85 -30.01
N THR A 322 -63.36 -4.00 -30.65
CA THR A 322 -63.88 -4.19 -32.01
C THR A 322 -63.93 -2.86 -32.77
N GLY A 323 -64.20 -2.90 -34.08
CA GLY A 323 -64.35 -1.72 -34.92
C GLY A 323 -63.04 -1.19 -35.50
N SER A 324 -62.99 0.11 -35.78
CA SER A 324 -61.82 0.79 -36.36
C SER A 324 -60.70 1.01 -35.35
N MET A 325 -59.47 1.12 -35.85
CA MET A 325 -58.29 1.51 -35.06
C MET A 325 -57.63 2.72 -35.72
N SER A 326 -57.17 3.68 -34.92
CA SER A 326 -56.32 4.76 -35.41
C SER A 326 -54.87 4.28 -35.52
N ILE A 327 -54.23 4.56 -36.65
CA ILE A 327 -52.83 4.23 -36.96
C ILE A 327 -52.12 5.50 -37.46
N SER A 328 -50.85 5.66 -37.12
CA SER A 328 -50.01 6.78 -37.56
C SER A 328 -49.36 6.52 -38.93
N VAL A 329 -50.15 6.09 -39.91
CA VAL A 329 -49.73 5.83 -41.30
C VAL A 329 -50.82 6.37 -42.22
N ASP A 330 -50.46 7.30 -43.10
CA ASP A 330 -51.40 7.93 -44.03
C ASP A 330 -51.96 6.92 -45.05
N ASP A 331 -53.15 7.22 -45.59
CA ASP A 331 -53.94 6.41 -46.55
C ASP A 331 -54.29 4.96 -46.14
N ILE A 332 -53.83 4.50 -44.98
CA ILE A 332 -54.17 3.20 -44.38
C ILE A 332 -55.32 3.35 -43.38
N SER A 333 -56.39 2.60 -43.61
CA SER A 333 -57.41 2.35 -42.58
C SER A 333 -57.20 1.00 -41.92
N ALA A 334 -57.33 0.94 -40.59
CA ALA A 334 -57.19 -0.27 -39.79
C ALA A 334 -58.51 -0.61 -39.09
N SER A 335 -58.89 -1.89 -39.10
CA SER A 335 -60.10 -2.38 -38.44
C SER A 335 -59.88 -3.78 -37.87
N LEU A 336 -60.36 -4.05 -36.66
CA LEU A 336 -60.30 -5.38 -36.07
C LEU A 336 -61.18 -6.36 -36.86
N ARG A 337 -60.60 -7.51 -37.25
CA ARG A 337 -61.30 -8.60 -37.94
C ARG A 337 -62.23 -9.38 -37.00
N SER A 338 -61.88 -9.42 -35.72
CA SER A 338 -62.62 -10.07 -34.64
C SER A 338 -62.36 -9.33 -33.33
N ALA A 339 -63.21 -9.58 -32.32
CA ALA A 339 -62.93 -9.16 -30.95
C ALA A 339 -61.54 -9.64 -30.48
N THR A 340 -60.84 -8.80 -29.71
CA THR A 340 -59.62 -9.20 -28.99
C THR A 340 -59.93 -10.14 -27.83
N SER A 341 -59.00 -11.03 -27.50
CA SER A 341 -59.14 -11.98 -26.39
C SER A 341 -57.78 -12.40 -25.81
N GLY A 342 -57.80 -13.08 -24.66
CA GLY A 342 -56.58 -13.57 -23.99
C GLY A 342 -55.85 -12.52 -23.13
N GLY A 343 -56.48 -11.39 -22.83
CA GLY A 343 -56.01 -10.45 -21.80
C GLY A 343 -56.46 -10.91 -20.41
N THR A 344 -55.55 -10.95 -19.45
CA THR A 344 -55.87 -11.23 -18.03
C THR A 344 -55.22 -10.21 -17.12
N ASP A 345 -55.80 -9.97 -15.95
CA ASP A 345 -55.25 -9.05 -14.94
C ASP A 345 -54.44 -9.84 -13.89
N LYS A 346 -53.14 -9.56 -13.78
CA LYS A 346 -52.29 -10.02 -12.68
C LYS A 346 -51.44 -8.84 -12.20
N THR A 347 -51.84 -8.23 -11.10
CA THR A 347 -51.03 -7.18 -10.45
C THR A 347 -49.87 -7.82 -9.73
N ALA A 348 -48.64 -7.48 -10.12
CA ALA A 348 -47.42 -7.83 -9.39
C ALA A 348 -46.66 -6.59 -8.96
N THR A 349 -45.85 -6.74 -7.92
CA THR A 349 -44.85 -5.75 -7.53
C THR A 349 -43.69 -5.84 -8.51
N VAL A 350 -43.27 -4.72 -9.09
CA VAL A 350 -42.17 -4.67 -10.07
C VAL A 350 -41.11 -3.68 -9.66
N VAL A 351 -39.86 -3.98 -10.03
CA VAL A 351 -38.71 -3.11 -9.79
C VAL A 351 -38.81 -1.86 -10.67
N THR A 352 -38.86 -0.69 -10.06
CA THR A 352 -38.83 0.59 -10.80
C THR A 352 -37.41 1.07 -11.06
N ALA A 353 -37.24 1.98 -12.03
CA ALA A 353 -35.95 2.64 -12.24
C ALA A 353 -35.47 3.40 -10.98
N GLY A 354 -36.40 4.04 -10.26
CA GLY A 354 -36.09 4.75 -9.01
C GLY A 354 -35.64 3.83 -7.88
N ASP A 355 -36.22 2.63 -7.76
CA ASP A 355 -35.77 1.63 -6.77
C ASP A 355 -34.30 1.22 -7.05
N ILE A 356 -33.94 1.01 -8.32
CA ILE A 356 -32.57 0.67 -8.74
C ILE A 356 -31.61 1.84 -8.48
N GLU A 357 -31.99 3.09 -8.77
CA GLU A 357 -31.16 4.26 -8.49
C GLU A 357 -30.93 4.46 -6.98
N ALA A 358 -31.96 4.28 -6.17
CA ALA A 358 -31.86 4.32 -4.71
C ALA A 358 -30.96 3.20 -4.16
N ALA A 359 -31.08 1.97 -4.69
CA ALA A 359 -30.21 0.85 -4.34
C ALA A 359 -28.75 1.10 -4.75
N LYS A 360 -28.51 1.70 -5.92
CA LYS A 360 -27.18 2.11 -6.39
C LYS A 360 -26.55 3.19 -5.50
N SER A 361 -27.32 4.19 -5.05
CA SER A 361 -26.82 5.20 -4.09
C SER A 361 -26.38 4.54 -2.79
N LYS A 362 -27.23 3.66 -2.23
CA LYS A 362 -26.91 2.91 -1.00
C LYS A 362 -25.65 2.04 -1.14
N LEU A 363 -25.48 1.35 -2.28
CA LEU A 363 -24.25 0.60 -2.59
C LEU A 363 -23.02 1.50 -2.73
N GLY A 364 -23.19 2.70 -3.30
CA GLY A 364 -22.14 3.72 -3.39
C GLY A 364 -21.68 4.22 -2.01
N GLU A 365 -22.64 4.53 -1.15
CA GLU A 365 -22.41 4.98 0.24
C GLU A 365 -21.80 3.89 1.13
N GLN A 366 -22.08 2.61 0.84
CA GLN A 366 -21.55 1.47 1.59
C GLN A 366 -20.03 1.34 1.39
N LYS A 367 -19.25 1.92 2.31
CA LYS A 367 -17.80 1.75 2.37
C LYS A 367 -17.46 0.39 2.97
N VAL A 368 -16.62 -0.35 2.27
CA VAL A 368 -16.07 -1.61 2.79
C VAL A 368 -14.78 -1.30 3.53
N GLU A 369 -14.90 -1.00 4.81
CA GLU A 369 -13.75 -0.73 5.67
C GLU A 369 -12.84 -1.97 5.80
N GLY A 370 -11.55 -1.75 6.01
CA GLY A 370 -10.56 -2.81 6.20
C GLY A 370 -10.09 -3.53 4.93
N LEU A 371 -10.50 -3.11 3.71
CA LEU A 371 -10.02 -3.71 2.46
C LEU A 371 -8.50 -3.54 2.29
N LYS A 372 -8.00 -2.33 2.57
CA LYS A 372 -6.59 -1.97 2.48
C LYS A 372 -5.72 -2.79 3.43
N GLU A 373 -6.16 -2.96 4.67
CA GLU A 373 -5.50 -3.72 5.73
C GLU A 373 -5.50 -5.23 5.43
N LYS A 374 -6.60 -5.75 4.86
CA LYS A 374 -6.70 -7.15 4.41
C LYS A 374 -5.79 -7.42 3.20
N LEU A 375 -5.76 -6.50 2.23
CA LEU A 375 -4.85 -6.62 1.09
C LEU A 375 -3.38 -6.52 1.53
N ALA A 376 -3.04 -5.58 2.42
CA ALA A 376 -1.70 -5.44 2.98
C ALA A 376 -1.26 -6.72 3.73
N SER A 377 -2.13 -7.27 4.58
CA SER A 377 -1.88 -8.53 5.29
C SER A 377 -1.64 -9.71 4.33
N SER A 378 -2.24 -9.70 3.14
CA SER A 378 -2.10 -10.79 2.17
C SER A 378 -0.66 -10.95 1.63
N PHE A 379 0.21 -9.94 1.74
CA PHE A 379 1.59 -10.00 1.28
C PHE A 379 2.52 -10.79 2.24
N GLY A 380 2.12 -10.99 3.49
CA GLY A 380 2.94 -11.66 4.51
C GLY A 380 4.14 -10.82 5.00
N GLY A 381 4.91 -11.37 5.94
CA GLY A 381 6.02 -10.65 6.59
C GLY A 381 7.29 -10.50 5.75
N SER A 382 7.43 -11.23 4.64
CA SER A 382 8.64 -11.24 3.79
C SER A 382 8.68 -10.12 2.74
N ALA A 383 7.61 -9.32 2.61
CA ALA A 383 7.48 -8.27 1.60
C ALA A 383 7.25 -6.89 2.24
N LYS A 384 7.91 -5.86 1.69
CA LYS A 384 7.64 -4.47 2.07
C LYS A 384 6.47 -3.93 1.26
N VAL A 385 5.30 -3.78 1.90
CA VAL A 385 4.09 -3.25 1.24
C VAL A 385 4.27 -1.76 0.92
N ILE A 386 4.10 -1.40 -0.36
CA ILE A 386 4.09 -0.01 -0.83
C ILE A 386 2.64 0.48 -0.80
N VAL A 387 2.28 1.15 0.29
CA VAL A 387 0.90 1.56 0.61
C VAL A 387 0.37 2.65 -0.36
N GLU A 388 1.27 3.38 -1.01
CA GLU A 388 0.97 4.46 -1.96
C GLU A 388 0.43 3.95 -3.30
N CYS A 389 0.73 2.70 -3.67
CA CYS A 389 0.24 2.06 -4.90
C CYS A 389 -1.15 1.40 -4.72
N TYR A 390 -1.84 1.68 -3.61
CA TYR A 390 -3.17 1.12 -3.36
C TYR A 390 -4.24 1.80 -4.22
N ALA A 391 -4.91 1.01 -5.06
CA ALA A 391 -6.04 1.45 -5.88
C ALA A 391 -7.27 0.58 -5.60
N GLU A 392 -8.42 1.22 -5.43
CA GLU A 392 -9.73 0.57 -5.42
C GLU A 392 -10.43 0.80 -6.76
N SER A 393 -10.90 -0.27 -7.38
CA SER A 393 -11.77 -0.21 -8.56
C SER A 393 -13.10 -0.85 -8.21
N ARG A 394 -14.20 -0.08 -8.27
CA ARG A 394 -15.56 -0.61 -8.16
C ARG A 394 -16.09 -0.88 -9.56
N SER A 395 -16.66 -2.07 -9.78
CA SER A 395 -17.46 -2.36 -10.96
C SER A 395 -18.79 -1.60 -10.93
N ASN A 396 -19.40 -1.39 -12.09
CA ASN A 396 -20.76 -0.84 -12.15
C ASN A 396 -21.75 -1.86 -11.54
N PRO A 397 -22.57 -1.46 -10.55
CA PRO A 397 -23.54 -2.36 -9.93
C PRO A 397 -24.63 -2.79 -10.93
N SER A 398 -24.73 -4.10 -11.14
CA SER A 398 -25.79 -4.76 -11.91
C SER A 398 -26.95 -5.19 -10.99
N PRO A 399 -28.20 -4.78 -11.26
CA PRO A 399 -29.35 -5.30 -10.53
C PRO A 399 -29.62 -6.75 -10.92
N SER A 400 -30.06 -7.58 -9.97
CA SER A 400 -30.45 -8.98 -10.21
C SER A 400 -31.76 -9.10 -11.00
N VAL A 401 -32.64 -8.10 -10.88
CA VAL A 401 -33.92 -7.99 -11.59
C VAL A 401 -33.91 -6.70 -12.41
N ALA A 402 -34.30 -6.79 -13.68
CA ALA A 402 -34.37 -5.63 -14.57
C ALA A 402 -35.51 -4.66 -14.18
N VAL A 403 -35.46 -3.42 -14.69
CA VAL A 403 -36.62 -2.51 -14.64
C VAL A 403 -37.85 -3.20 -15.23
N ASP A 404 -39.00 -3.02 -14.59
CA ASP A 404 -40.27 -3.71 -14.90
C ASP A 404 -40.28 -5.24 -14.68
N GLY A 405 -39.21 -5.83 -14.16
CA GLY A 405 -39.19 -7.23 -13.74
C GLY A 405 -40.05 -7.45 -12.49
N GLU A 406 -40.75 -8.60 -12.44
CA GLU A 406 -41.49 -9.06 -11.26
C GLU A 406 -40.51 -9.27 -10.09
N ALA A 407 -40.79 -8.64 -8.95
CA ALA A 407 -39.99 -8.78 -7.75
C ALA A 407 -40.32 -10.11 -7.06
N THR A 408 -39.35 -11.02 -7.02
CA THR A 408 -39.38 -12.33 -6.35
C THR A 408 -38.93 -12.25 -4.90
#